data_AF-A4JFM6-F1
#
_entry.id   AF-A4JFM6-F1
#
_cell.length_a   1.000
_cell.length_b   1.000
_cell.length_c   1.000
_cell.angle_alpha   90.00
_cell.angle_beta   90.00
_cell.angle_gamma   90.00
#
_symmetry.space_group_name_H-M   'P 1'
#
loop_
_entity.id
_entity.type
_entity.pdbx_description
1 polymer ?
#
loop_
_entity_poly.entity_id
_entity_poly.type
_entity_poly.pdbx_seq_one_letter_code
_entity_poly.pdbx_strand_id
1 'polypeptide(L)'
;MLGEGRSRRETALAAGVTLSLLDSAIVRDESLQAAARAGAERQTAERAQKRRAAIIDLVDAGLNIAEIAVRLDRQVSTIERWIADDRTLRAALRARHAKTTATGSRVERPPRRAPSGPKVDRVRALREACQSAAAEFLRQGLTRAQTARRVGVTPGTICKWIAERQDLRDAEIAGRALDSAGVPPPLGTSASGARRL
;
A
#
# COMPACT_ATOMS: atom_id res chain seq x y z
N MET A 1 8.42 -101.07 -14.68
CA MET A 1 7.68 -99.80 -14.80
C MET A 1 7.84 -99.02 -13.50
N LEU A 2 8.84 -98.14 -13.43
CA LEU A 2 9.07 -97.20 -12.32
C LEU A 2 9.74 -95.96 -12.93
N GLY A 3 9.26 -94.75 -12.61
CA GLY A 3 10.05 -93.55 -12.86
C GLY A 3 9.29 -92.26 -13.25
N GLU A 4 8.21 -91.90 -12.56
CA GLU A 4 7.78 -90.49 -12.51
C GLU A 4 7.83 -90.01 -11.06
N GLY A 5 8.28 -88.77 -10.84
CA GLY A 5 7.97 -88.08 -9.57
C GLY A 5 9.05 -87.24 -8.90
N ARG A 6 10.05 -86.70 -9.60
CA ARG A 6 10.94 -85.67 -9.00
C ARG A 6 11.33 -84.58 -10.00
N SER A 7 10.45 -83.63 -10.30
CA SER A 7 10.89 -82.34 -10.87
C SER A 7 9.82 -81.25 -10.94
N ARG A 8 9.08 -80.97 -9.85
CA ARG A 8 8.13 -79.83 -9.83
C ARG A 8 8.04 -79.04 -8.52
N ARG A 9 8.86 -79.33 -7.50
CA ARG A 9 8.81 -78.61 -6.22
C ARG A 9 9.95 -77.59 -5.98
N GLU A 10 10.98 -77.55 -6.83
CA GLU A 10 12.08 -76.60 -6.65
C GLU A 10 11.93 -75.26 -7.39
N THR A 11 11.02 -75.16 -8.37
CA THR A 11 10.83 -73.89 -9.12
C THR A 11 9.84 -72.92 -8.47
N ALA A 12 9.05 -73.35 -7.48
CA ALA A 12 8.09 -72.48 -6.79
C ALA A 12 8.71 -71.66 -5.64
N LEU A 13 9.84 -72.11 -5.07
CA LEU A 13 10.52 -71.40 -3.96
C LEU A 13 11.40 -70.23 -4.43
N ALA A 14 11.82 -70.21 -5.71
CA ALA A 14 12.60 -69.10 -6.25
C ALA A 14 11.74 -67.87 -6.61
N ALA A 15 10.44 -68.04 -6.92
CA ALA A 15 9.55 -66.94 -7.30
C ALA A 15 8.89 -66.22 -6.09
N GLY A 16 8.72 -66.91 -4.95
CA GLY A 16 8.18 -66.29 -3.73
C GLY A 16 9.18 -65.38 -3.00
N VAL A 17 10.49 -65.68 -3.11
CA VAL A 17 11.55 -64.90 -2.46
C VAL A 17 11.83 -63.58 -3.21
N THR A 18 11.68 -63.55 -4.53
CA THR A 18 11.91 -62.33 -5.33
C THR A 18 10.79 -61.29 -5.17
N LEU A 19 9.52 -61.72 -5.01
CA LEU A 19 8.40 -60.79 -4.76
C LEU A 19 8.48 -60.11 -3.38
N SER A 20 8.92 -60.81 -2.33
CA SER A 20 9.05 -60.23 -0.99
C SER A 20 10.21 -59.23 -0.86
N LEU A 21 11.28 -59.42 -1.67
CA LEU A 21 12.41 -58.48 -1.77
C LEU A 21 12.06 -57.20 -2.54
N LEU A 22 11.23 -57.30 -3.59
CA LEU A 22 10.73 -56.14 -4.34
C LEU A 22 9.75 -55.29 -3.53
N ASP A 23 8.84 -55.91 -2.77
CA ASP A 23 7.91 -55.21 -1.89
C ASP A 23 8.65 -54.48 -0.74
N SER A 24 9.71 -55.11 -0.20
CA SER A 24 10.59 -54.47 0.78
C SER A 24 11.42 -53.31 0.21
N ALA A 25 11.73 -53.32 -1.08
CA ALA A 25 12.50 -52.24 -1.73
C ALA A 25 11.62 -51.01 -2.00
N ILE A 26 10.36 -51.21 -2.41
CA ILE A 26 9.40 -50.13 -2.66
C ILE A 26 9.04 -49.40 -1.36
N VAL A 27 8.80 -50.13 -0.26
CA VAL A 27 8.52 -49.53 1.06
C VAL A 27 9.74 -48.76 1.61
N ARG A 28 10.96 -49.20 1.29
CA ARG A 28 12.20 -48.47 1.65
C ARG A 28 12.36 -47.19 0.83
N ASP A 29 11.96 -47.17 -0.43
CA ASP A 29 12.03 -45.95 -1.25
C ASP A 29 11.01 -44.90 -0.79
N GLU A 30 9.77 -45.30 -0.48
CA GLU A 30 8.75 -44.37 0.04
C GLU A 30 9.11 -43.80 1.42
N SER A 31 9.72 -44.61 2.30
CA SER A 31 10.17 -44.13 3.61
C SER A 31 11.36 -43.17 3.51
N LEU A 32 12.28 -43.36 2.56
CA LEU A 32 13.36 -42.41 2.26
C LEU A 32 12.81 -41.12 1.66
N GLN A 33 11.84 -41.18 0.75
CA GLN A 33 11.19 -40.00 0.19
C GLN A 33 10.38 -39.23 1.24
N ALA A 34 9.66 -39.92 2.13
CA ALA A 34 8.92 -39.30 3.23
C ALA A 34 9.87 -38.61 4.23
N ALA A 35 11.01 -39.25 4.56
CA ALA A 35 12.04 -38.65 5.40
C ALA A 35 12.67 -37.40 4.76
N ALA A 36 12.90 -37.41 3.44
CA ALA A 36 13.42 -36.26 2.70
C ALA A 36 12.42 -35.08 2.70
N ARG A 37 11.12 -35.35 2.49
CA ARG A 37 10.05 -34.33 2.56
C ARG A 37 9.94 -33.74 3.97
N ALA A 38 9.91 -34.59 5.00
CA ALA A 38 9.90 -34.15 6.39
C ALA A 38 11.15 -33.33 6.76
N GLY A 39 12.31 -33.68 6.20
CA GLY A 39 13.54 -32.90 6.35
C GLY A 39 13.45 -31.51 5.73
N ALA A 40 12.93 -31.42 4.50
CA ALA A 40 12.72 -30.14 3.82
C ALA A 40 11.69 -29.24 4.53
N GLU A 41 10.61 -29.84 5.03
CA GLU A 41 9.60 -29.15 5.83
C GLU A 41 10.19 -28.61 7.14
N ARG A 42 11.00 -29.41 7.85
CA ARG A 42 11.71 -28.95 9.05
C ARG A 42 12.65 -27.78 8.77
N GLN A 43 13.41 -27.84 7.67
CA GLN A 43 14.31 -26.75 7.29
C GLN A 43 13.55 -25.47 6.92
N THR A 44 12.42 -25.58 6.21
CA THR A 44 11.60 -24.41 5.85
C THR A 44 10.94 -23.78 7.08
N ALA A 45 10.47 -24.60 8.03
CA ALA A 45 9.94 -24.18 9.32
C ALA A 45 11.01 -23.50 10.19
N GLU A 46 12.21 -24.07 10.28
CA GLU A 46 13.33 -23.49 11.03
C GLU A 46 13.72 -22.12 10.45
N ARG A 47 13.84 -22.02 9.12
CA ARG A 47 14.11 -20.73 8.46
C ARG A 47 12.98 -19.73 8.69
N ALA A 48 11.72 -20.18 8.72
CA ALA A 48 10.59 -19.32 9.05
C ALA A 48 10.67 -18.82 10.49
N GLN A 49 11.01 -19.69 11.44
CA GLN A 49 11.18 -19.33 12.85
C GLN A 49 12.31 -18.32 13.04
N LYS A 50 13.48 -18.53 12.42
CA LYS A 50 14.60 -17.57 12.46
C LYS A 50 14.20 -16.20 11.88
N ARG A 51 13.48 -16.19 10.75
CA ARG A 51 12.96 -14.94 10.16
C ARG A 51 11.98 -14.22 11.10
N ARG A 52 11.08 -14.97 11.74
CA ARG A 52 10.10 -14.42 12.68
C ARG A 52 10.79 -13.78 13.88
N ALA A 53 11.74 -14.48 14.50
CA ALA A 53 12.53 -13.94 15.62
C ALA A 53 13.23 -12.64 15.24
N ALA A 54 13.92 -12.60 14.10
CA ALA A 54 14.61 -11.39 13.64
C ALA A 54 13.66 -10.19 13.43
N ILE A 55 12.44 -10.42 12.92
CA ILE A 55 11.45 -9.35 12.76
C ILE A 55 10.93 -8.87 14.11
N ILE A 56 10.66 -9.78 15.05
CA ILE A 56 10.21 -9.42 16.40
C ILE A 56 11.25 -8.55 17.11
N ASP A 57 12.52 -8.94 17.07
CA ASP A 57 13.61 -8.19 17.68
C ASP A 57 13.70 -6.75 17.12
N LEU A 58 13.53 -6.58 15.80
CA LEU A 58 13.55 -5.27 15.17
C LEU A 58 12.29 -4.43 15.48
N VAL A 59 11.13 -5.08 15.62
CA VAL A 59 9.90 -4.42 16.07
C VAL A 59 10.05 -3.95 17.52
N ASP A 60 10.63 -4.77 18.39
CA ASP A 60 10.90 -4.43 19.80
C ASP A 60 11.94 -3.31 19.93
N ALA A 61 12.93 -3.27 19.03
CA ALA A 61 13.86 -2.15 18.88
C ALA A 61 13.19 -0.86 18.36
N GLY A 62 11.91 -0.92 17.99
CA GLY A 62 11.12 0.25 17.63
C GLY A 62 11.24 0.66 16.17
N LEU A 63 11.71 -0.21 15.28
CA LEU A 63 11.77 0.10 13.85
C LEU A 63 10.38 0.02 13.20
N ASN A 64 10.18 0.82 12.17
CA ASN A 64 9.01 0.74 11.29
C ASN A 64 9.22 -0.33 10.19
N ILE A 65 8.15 -0.71 9.51
CA ILE A 65 8.19 -1.80 8.51
C ILE A 65 9.17 -1.49 7.36
N ALA A 66 9.29 -0.23 6.94
CA ALA A 66 10.22 0.17 5.88
C ALA A 66 11.69 0.06 6.34
N GLU A 67 11.98 0.44 7.58
CA GLU A 67 13.32 0.29 8.18
C GLU A 67 13.69 -1.18 8.38
N ILE A 68 12.74 -2.01 8.80
CA ILE A 68 12.92 -3.47 8.89
C ILE A 68 13.24 -4.06 7.51
N ALA A 69 12.52 -3.63 6.47
CA ALA A 69 12.74 -4.06 5.10
C ALA A 69 14.17 -3.72 4.62
N VAL A 70 14.62 -2.48 4.86
CA VAL A 70 16.01 -2.06 4.57
C VAL A 70 17.02 -2.88 5.36
N ARG A 71 16.78 -3.12 6.65
CA ARG A 71 17.73 -3.83 7.53
C ARG A 71 17.89 -5.31 7.17
N LEU A 72 16.83 -5.94 6.68
CA LEU A 72 16.81 -7.34 6.26
C LEU A 72 17.13 -7.53 4.78
N ASP A 73 17.39 -6.45 4.03
CA ASP A 73 17.57 -6.47 2.57
C ASP A 73 16.41 -7.18 1.84
N ARG A 74 15.18 -6.74 2.15
CA ARG A 74 13.95 -7.31 1.59
C ARG A 74 12.99 -6.21 1.17
N GLN A 75 12.09 -6.54 0.25
CA GLN A 75 11.01 -5.65 -0.15
C GLN A 75 9.96 -5.51 0.97
N VAL A 76 9.42 -4.30 1.12
CA VAL A 76 8.36 -4.00 2.11
C VAL A 76 7.17 -4.95 1.95
N SER A 77 6.74 -5.20 0.72
CA SER A 77 5.65 -6.14 0.39
C SER A 77 5.91 -7.57 0.90
N THR A 78 7.17 -8.00 0.91
CA THR A 78 7.55 -9.32 1.43
C THR A 78 7.42 -9.37 2.95
N ILE A 79 7.84 -8.31 3.64
CA ILE A 79 7.70 -8.19 5.09
C ILE A 79 6.21 -8.12 5.47
N GLU A 80 5.41 -7.33 4.75
CA GLU A 80 3.96 -7.25 4.94
C GLU A 80 3.29 -8.61 4.73
N ARG A 81 3.68 -9.35 3.69
CA ARG A 81 3.18 -10.71 3.47
C ARG A 81 3.54 -11.64 4.62
N TRP A 82 4.78 -11.62 5.10
CA TRP A 82 5.19 -12.44 6.26
C TRP A 82 4.43 -12.09 7.54
N ILE A 83 4.18 -10.80 7.78
CA ILE A 83 3.34 -10.33 8.88
C ILE A 83 1.89 -10.78 8.66
N ALA A 84 1.39 -10.78 7.43
CA ALA A 84 0.05 -11.27 7.14
C ALA A 84 -0.03 -12.78 7.42
N ASP A 85 0.94 -13.58 7.03
CA ASP A 85 0.89 -15.02 7.20
C ASP A 85 1.11 -15.47 8.66
N ASP A 86 1.70 -14.62 9.51
CA ASP A 86 2.04 -14.96 10.89
C ASP A 86 1.28 -14.15 11.96
N ARG A 87 0.42 -14.84 12.72
CA ARG A 87 -0.34 -14.30 13.85
C ARG A 87 0.54 -13.69 14.95
N THR A 88 1.73 -14.24 15.18
CA THR A 88 2.66 -13.77 16.23
C THR A 88 3.27 -12.42 15.88
N LEU A 89 3.69 -12.23 14.63
CA LEU A 89 4.19 -10.94 14.12
C LEU A 89 3.11 -9.85 14.19
N ARG A 90 1.85 -10.19 13.84
CA ARG A 90 0.72 -9.26 14.01
C ARG A 90 0.50 -8.90 15.48
N ALA A 91 0.60 -9.86 16.39
CA ALA A 91 0.43 -9.62 17.82
C ALA A 91 1.55 -8.72 18.37
N ALA A 92 2.81 -8.95 17.98
CA ALA A 92 3.95 -8.11 18.37
C ALA A 92 3.79 -6.66 17.87
N LEU A 93 3.43 -6.47 16.60
CA LEU A 93 3.17 -5.13 16.05
C LEU A 93 2.00 -4.43 16.77
N ARG A 94 0.92 -5.15 17.08
CA ARG A 94 -0.21 -4.59 17.86
C ARG A 94 0.20 -4.24 19.28
N ALA A 95 0.97 -5.09 19.95
CA ALA A 95 1.49 -4.83 21.29
C ALA A 95 2.39 -3.59 21.29
N ARG A 96 3.22 -3.42 20.26
CA ARG A 96 4.00 -2.19 20.07
C ARG A 96 3.11 -0.99 19.82
N HIS A 97 2.13 -1.07 18.92
CA HIS A 97 1.20 0.05 18.69
C HIS A 97 0.47 0.44 19.98
N ALA A 98 0.03 -0.54 20.77
CA ALA A 98 -0.54 -0.34 22.10
C ALA A 98 0.47 0.33 23.05
N LYS A 99 1.74 -0.09 23.04
CA LYS A 99 2.83 0.51 23.84
C LYS A 99 3.13 1.94 23.40
N THR A 100 3.10 2.25 22.10
CA THR A 100 3.24 3.63 21.60
C THR A 100 2.03 4.49 21.95
N THR A 101 0.83 3.93 22.03
CA THR A 101 -0.37 4.65 22.52
C THR A 101 -0.45 4.75 24.04
N ALA A 102 0.27 3.91 24.78
CA ALA A 102 0.36 3.94 26.24
C ALA A 102 1.53 4.79 26.76
N THR A 103 2.64 4.85 26.00
CA THR A 103 3.84 5.65 26.29
C THR A 103 3.76 7.03 25.65
N GLY A 104 3.04 7.17 24.54
CA GLY A 104 2.40 8.44 24.21
C GLY A 104 1.43 8.70 25.34
N SER A 105 1.75 9.70 26.16
CA SER A 105 0.95 10.17 27.28
C SER A 105 -0.54 9.98 27.03
N ARG A 106 -1.27 9.76 28.13
CA ARG A 106 -2.49 10.52 28.38
C ARG A 106 -2.19 12.00 28.15
N VAL A 107 -2.09 12.38 26.87
CA VAL A 107 -2.54 13.67 26.40
C VAL A 107 -3.99 13.56 26.80
N GLU A 108 -4.30 14.11 27.99
CA GLU A 108 -5.60 14.72 28.21
C GLU A 108 -5.98 15.27 26.86
N ARG A 109 -7.00 14.69 26.24
CA ARG A 109 -7.54 15.21 24.99
C ARG A 109 -7.74 16.70 25.31
N PRO A 110 -6.88 17.61 24.81
CA PRO A 110 -6.98 18.99 25.23
C PRO A 110 -8.42 19.37 24.87
N PRO A 111 -9.17 20.05 25.76
CA PRO A 111 -10.52 20.49 25.42
C PRO A 111 -10.41 21.08 24.03
N ARG A 112 -11.17 20.48 23.08
CA ARG A 112 -11.10 20.73 21.62
C ARG A 112 -10.26 21.96 21.35
N ARG A 113 -8.98 21.81 20.93
CA ARG A 113 -8.04 22.92 20.73
C ARG A 113 -8.85 24.12 20.26
N ALA A 114 -8.92 25.16 21.11
CA ALA A 114 -9.50 26.43 20.73
C ALA A 114 -8.97 26.80 19.34
N PRO A 115 -9.81 27.36 18.44
CA PRO A 115 -9.41 27.66 17.08
C PRO A 115 -8.04 28.35 17.11
N SER A 116 -7.10 27.65 16.51
CA SER A 116 -5.72 28.04 16.26
C SER A 116 -5.60 29.54 15.99
N GLY A 117 -4.70 30.21 16.72
CA GLY A 117 -4.53 31.67 16.70
C GLY A 117 -4.15 32.28 15.34
N PRO A 118 -3.66 33.54 15.33
CA PRO A 118 -3.76 34.49 14.21
C PRO A 118 -3.16 34.05 12.86
N LYS A 119 -2.41 32.95 12.81
CA LYS A 119 -1.88 32.37 11.57
C LYS A 119 -2.94 31.63 10.74
N VAL A 120 -3.92 30.96 11.37
CA VAL A 120 -4.96 30.22 10.62
C VAL A 120 -6.04 31.15 10.10
N ASP A 121 -6.36 32.21 10.86
CA ASP A 121 -7.27 33.26 10.41
C ASP A 121 -6.71 34.02 9.20
N ARG A 122 -5.40 34.27 9.17
CA ARG A 122 -4.73 34.88 7.99
C ARG A 122 -4.84 34.01 6.74
N VAL A 123 -4.63 32.70 6.85
CA VAL A 123 -4.75 31.79 5.69
C VAL A 123 -6.20 31.72 5.20
N ARG A 124 -7.17 31.72 6.14
CA ARG A 124 -8.59 31.76 5.79
C ARG A 124 -8.97 33.07 5.11
N ALA A 125 -8.58 34.22 5.67
CA ALA A 125 -8.85 35.53 5.11
C ALA A 125 -8.22 35.71 3.71
N LEU A 126 -6.98 35.22 3.51
CA LEU A 126 -6.35 35.25 2.20
C LEU A 126 -7.10 34.39 1.19
N ARG A 127 -7.54 33.19 1.60
CA ARG A 127 -8.36 32.31 0.74
C ARG A 127 -9.70 32.96 0.38
N GLU A 128 -10.37 33.58 1.34
CA GLU A 128 -11.64 34.29 1.11
C GLU A 128 -11.46 35.47 0.16
N ALA A 129 -10.39 36.26 0.33
CA ALA A 129 -10.06 37.34 -0.58
C ALA A 129 -9.79 36.85 -2.02
N CYS A 130 -9.01 35.78 -2.18
CA CYS A 130 -8.76 35.15 -3.48
C CYS A 130 -10.05 34.62 -4.13
N GLN A 131 -10.97 34.07 -3.34
CA GLN A 131 -12.26 33.57 -3.83
C GLN A 131 -13.18 34.71 -4.25
N SER A 132 -13.25 35.80 -3.48
CA SER A 132 -14.02 36.99 -3.85
C SER A 132 -13.50 37.63 -5.15
N ALA A 133 -12.17 37.75 -5.29
CA ALA A 133 -11.55 38.24 -6.53
C ALA A 133 -11.85 37.30 -7.71
N ALA A 134 -11.80 35.97 -7.50
CA ALA A 134 -12.18 35.01 -8.53
C ALA A 134 -13.64 35.17 -8.98
N ALA A 135 -14.56 35.43 -8.05
CA ALA A 135 -15.97 35.66 -8.36
C ALA A 135 -16.15 36.90 -9.24
N GLU A 136 -15.45 37.98 -8.92
CA GLU A 136 -15.50 39.22 -9.70
C GLU A 136 -14.99 39.02 -11.13
N PHE A 137 -13.84 38.37 -11.30
CA PHE A 137 -13.30 38.05 -12.62
C PHE A 137 -14.22 37.13 -13.43
N LEU A 138 -14.84 36.14 -12.80
CA LEU A 138 -15.82 35.28 -13.46
C LEU A 138 -17.05 36.08 -13.90
N ARG A 139 -17.56 37.01 -13.07
CA ARG A 139 -18.66 37.92 -13.46
C ARG A 139 -18.28 38.84 -14.61
N GLN A 140 -17.01 39.23 -14.72
CA GLN A 140 -16.49 40.01 -15.85
C GLN A 140 -16.31 39.18 -17.13
N GLY A 141 -16.67 37.89 -17.13
CA GLY A 141 -16.58 37.02 -18.30
C GLY A 141 -15.22 36.38 -18.50
N LEU A 142 -14.28 36.48 -17.54
CA LEU A 142 -12.99 35.81 -17.68
C LEU A 142 -13.16 34.29 -17.59
N THR A 143 -12.41 33.58 -18.43
CA THR A 143 -12.34 32.12 -18.37
C THR A 143 -11.67 31.64 -17.09
N ARG A 144 -12.00 30.43 -16.64
CA ARG A 144 -11.39 29.81 -15.44
C ARG A 144 -9.85 29.86 -15.45
N ALA A 145 -9.23 29.67 -16.62
CA ALA A 145 -7.79 29.71 -16.78
C ALA A 145 -7.21 31.13 -16.63
N GLN A 146 -7.90 32.16 -17.14
CA GLN A 146 -7.50 33.56 -16.97
C GLN A 146 -7.69 34.01 -15.53
N THR A 147 -8.83 33.66 -14.91
CA THR A 147 -9.10 33.93 -13.50
C THR A 147 -8.04 33.29 -12.60
N ALA A 148 -7.67 32.03 -12.87
CA ALA A 148 -6.60 31.35 -12.14
C ALA A 148 -5.27 32.10 -12.20
N ARG A 149 -4.88 32.60 -13.39
CA ARG A 149 -3.66 33.41 -13.57
C ARG A 149 -3.71 34.74 -12.80
N ARG A 150 -4.87 35.41 -12.78
CA ARG A 150 -5.05 36.70 -12.10
C ARG A 150 -5.02 36.58 -10.58
N VAL A 151 -5.58 35.49 -10.06
CA VAL A 151 -5.63 35.21 -8.61
C VAL A 151 -4.36 34.52 -8.10
N GLY A 152 -3.50 34.01 -9.00
CA GLY A 152 -2.26 33.33 -8.64
C GLY A 152 -2.46 31.90 -8.15
N VAL A 153 -3.50 31.21 -8.63
CA VAL A 153 -3.84 29.83 -8.26
C VAL A 153 -3.91 28.93 -9.48
N THR A 154 -3.97 27.61 -9.26
CA THR A 154 -4.11 26.66 -10.37
C THR A 154 -5.54 26.65 -10.92
N PRO A 155 -5.76 26.37 -12.23
CA PRO A 155 -7.10 26.20 -12.77
C PRO A 155 -7.92 25.12 -12.06
N GLY A 156 -7.28 24.05 -11.59
CA GLY A 156 -7.93 23.01 -10.79
C GLY A 156 -8.48 23.53 -9.46
N THR A 157 -7.77 24.47 -8.82
CA THR A 157 -8.23 25.15 -7.60
C THR A 157 -9.51 25.95 -7.88
N ILE A 158 -9.58 26.67 -9.00
CA ILE A 158 -10.79 27.40 -9.41
C ILE A 158 -11.97 26.43 -9.67
N CYS A 159 -11.74 25.34 -10.42
CA CYS A 159 -12.77 24.32 -10.63
C CYS A 159 -13.30 23.74 -9.31
N LYS A 160 -12.41 23.46 -8.37
CA LYS A 160 -12.78 22.98 -7.03
C LYS A 160 -13.61 24.02 -6.28
N TRP A 161 -13.25 25.30 -6.33
CA TRP A 161 -14.03 26.35 -5.67
C TRP A 161 -15.43 26.51 -6.29
N ILE A 162 -15.57 26.44 -7.62
CA ILE A 162 -16.88 26.49 -8.30
C ILE A 162 -17.74 25.26 -7.96
N ALA A 163 -17.12 24.11 -7.70
CA ALA A 163 -17.83 22.92 -7.25
C ALA A 163 -18.34 23.07 -5.80
N GLU A 164 -17.54 23.71 -4.94
CA GLU A 164 -17.83 23.88 -3.50
C GLU A 164 -18.75 25.08 -3.19
N ARG A 165 -18.76 26.11 -4.04
CA ARG A 165 -19.41 27.41 -3.77
C ARG A 165 -20.38 27.81 -4.88
N GLN A 166 -21.64 28.01 -4.49
CA GLN A 166 -22.72 28.39 -5.40
C GLN A 166 -22.52 29.79 -6.01
N ASP A 167 -22.02 30.74 -5.23
CA ASP A 167 -21.80 32.13 -5.68
C ASP A 167 -20.76 32.23 -6.81
N LEU A 168 -19.77 31.35 -6.83
CA LEU A 168 -18.78 31.25 -7.91
C LEU A 168 -19.34 30.59 -9.16
N ARG A 169 -20.28 29.66 -9.00
CA ARG A 169 -20.99 29.03 -10.11
C ARG A 169 -21.93 30.02 -10.79
N ASP A 170 -22.67 30.79 -10.00
CA ASP A 170 -23.56 31.84 -10.51
C ASP A 170 -22.76 32.92 -11.23
N ALA A 171 -21.58 33.29 -10.69
CA ALA A 171 -20.65 34.20 -11.34
C ALA A 171 -20.12 33.68 -12.69
N GLU A 172 -19.79 32.39 -12.79
CA GLU A 172 -19.37 31.78 -14.06
C GLU A 172 -20.50 31.79 -15.10
N ILE A 173 -21.72 31.46 -14.68
CA ILE A 173 -22.90 31.46 -15.57
C ILE A 173 -23.15 32.88 -16.08
N ALA A 174 -23.11 33.88 -15.21
CA ALA A 174 -23.23 35.29 -15.58
C ALA A 174 -22.12 35.73 -16.57
N GLY A 175 -20.88 35.33 -16.32
CA GLY A 175 -19.76 35.62 -17.21
C GLY A 175 -19.91 35.00 -18.60
N ARG A 176 -20.38 33.75 -18.68
CA ARG A 176 -20.64 33.08 -19.97
C ARG A 176 -21.78 33.74 -20.75
N ALA A 177 -22.77 34.30 -20.06
CA ALA A 177 -23.82 35.06 -20.72
C ALA A 177 -23.27 36.34 -21.37
N LEU A 178 -22.24 36.98 -20.79
CA LEU A 178 -21.56 38.14 -21.37
C LEU A 178 -20.66 37.76 -22.56
N ASP A 179 -19.97 36.62 -22.50
CA ASP A 179 -19.17 36.09 -23.62
C ASP A 179 -20.08 35.74 -24.82
N SER A 180 -21.26 35.20 -24.56
CA SER A 180 -22.29 34.92 -25.58
C SER A 180 -22.86 36.19 -26.22
N ALA A 181 -22.76 37.34 -25.55
CA ALA A 181 -23.18 38.65 -26.05
C ALA A 181 -22.11 39.32 -26.95
N GLY A 182 -20.96 38.67 -27.18
CA GLY A 182 -19.91 39.16 -28.07
C GLY A 182 -19.15 40.37 -27.53
N VAL A 183 -19.18 40.62 -26.22
CA VAL A 183 -18.37 41.66 -25.58
C VAL A 183 -16.95 41.09 -25.41
N PRO A 184 -15.95 41.55 -26.17
CA PRO A 184 -14.60 41.04 -26.02
C PRO A 184 -14.09 41.38 -24.62
N PRO A 185 -13.42 40.43 -23.93
CA PRO A 185 -12.82 40.72 -22.64
C PRO A 185 -11.84 41.88 -22.77
N PRO A 186 -11.68 42.75 -21.76
CA PRO A 186 -10.72 43.82 -21.81
C PRO A 186 -9.34 43.23 -22.07
N LEU A 187 -8.79 43.52 -23.26
CA LEU A 187 -7.50 43.04 -23.74
C LEU A 187 -6.37 43.59 -22.86
N GLY A 188 -6.16 42.95 -21.72
CA GLY A 188 -5.00 43.16 -20.87
C GLY A 188 -3.81 42.40 -21.43
N THR A 189 -3.07 43.07 -22.33
CA THR A 189 -1.65 42.88 -22.65
C THR A 189 -1.16 41.45 -22.86
N SER A 190 -1.04 41.11 -24.14
CA SER A 190 -0.11 40.11 -24.67
C SER A 190 1.31 40.35 -24.11
N ALA A 191 1.74 39.54 -23.14
CA ALA A 191 3.15 39.39 -22.81
C ALA A 191 3.77 38.44 -23.84
N SER A 192 4.03 39.02 -25.00
CA SER A 192 4.83 38.44 -26.07
C SER A 192 6.27 38.21 -25.60
N GLY A 193 6.75 36.99 -25.77
CA GLY A 193 8.10 36.68 -26.22
C GLY A 193 9.29 37.21 -25.42
N ALA A 194 9.85 36.35 -24.56
CA ALA A 194 11.30 36.32 -24.36
C ALA A 194 11.77 34.88 -24.12
N ARG A 195 11.87 34.10 -25.21
CA ARG A 195 12.92 33.09 -25.31
C ARG A 195 14.22 33.85 -25.55
N ARG A 196 15.19 33.73 -24.64
CA ARG A 196 16.60 33.88 -24.98
C ARG A 196 17.28 32.55 -24.70
N LEU A 197 17.87 32.08 -25.80
CA LEU A 197 18.99 31.15 -26.02
C LEU A 197 19.57 30.47 -24.77
#